data_AF-A0A4S2KAC2-F1
#
_entry.id   AF-A0A4S2KAC2-F1
#
_cell.length_a   1.000
_cell.length_b   1.000
_cell.length_c   1.000
_cell.angle_alpha   90.00
_cell.angle_beta   90.00
_cell.angle_gamma   90.00
#
_symmetry.space_group_name_H-M   'P 1'
#
loop_
_entity.id
_entity.type
_entity.pdbx_description
1 polymer ?
#
loop_
_entity_poly.entity_id
_entity_poly.type
_entity_poly.pdbx_seq_one_letter_code
_entity_poly.pdbx_strand_id
1 'polypeptide(L)'
;MLIPNDQLTEDNIHPARILAWCVELAYFLIIDDIMDHSLVRRGKPCWYRYNNIGATANDGILIENAMYYIIRKYFKGKDNYVNILETFHDIIFKTLMGQCLDMLSTNFGKKPDLDLFTMDRYKSIIECKTAYYTCILPVTAAMYLAGIKDPEMLKQATPVLLEIGRFFQIQDDYLSCFGNPEVCGKDDTDIQEGKCTWFIVVALQRATPEQRKILEASIECYGVSDPEKVKRVRQLFTDLNLLDAYFTFEEETYNLIN
;
A
#
# COMPACT_ATOMS: atom_id res chain seq x y z
N MET A 1 12.66 14.87 17.13
CA MET A 1 12.00 15.91 16.31
C MET A 1 13.02 16.47 15.34
N LEU A 2 12.62 16.77 14.10
CA LEU A 2 13.54 17.25 13.05
C LEU A 2 14.01 18.70 13.26
N ILE A 3 13.23 19.49 14.00
CA ILE A 3 13.57 20.87 14.39
C ILE A 3 13.49 21.04 15.91
N PRO A 4 14.24 21.98 16.50
CA PRO A 4 14.14 22.35 17.90
C PRO A 4 12.73 22.87 18.31
N ASN A 5 12.38 22.74 19.59
CA ASN A 5 11.05 23.12 20.10
C ASN A 5 10.73 24.61 19.92
N ASP A 6 11.74 25.48 20.00
CA ASP A 6 11.61 26.93 19.79
C ASP A 6 11.29 27.29 18.32
N GLN A 7 11.50 26.37 17.38
CA GLN A 7 11.13 26.52 15.97
C GLN A 7 9.73 25.98 15.64
N LEU A 8 9.02 25.38 16.60
CA LEU A 8 7.63 24.91 16.45
C LEU A 8 6.63 26.07 16.57
N THR A 9 6.84 27.14 15.78
CA THR A 9 5.93 28.27 15.68
C THR A 9 4.78 27.97 14.74
N GLU A 10 3.67 28.70 14.84
CA GLU A 10 2.53 28.51 13.92
C GLU A 10 2.94 28.75 12.45
N ASP A 11 3.86 29.67 12.18
CA ASP A 11 4.38 29.95 10.84
C ASP A 11 5.13 28.74 10.23
N ASN A 12 5.76 27.90 11.07
CA ASN A 12 6.45 26.69 10.65
C ASN A 12 5.53 25.46 10.65
N ILE A 13 4.60 25.38 11.60
CA ILE A 13 3.63 24.28 11.70
C ILE A 13 2.58 24.35 10.59
N HIS A 14 2.14 25.55 10.19
CA HIS A 14 1.10 25.70 9.18
C HIS A 14 1.51 25.05 7.83
N PRO A 15 2.69 25.33 7.25
CA PRO A 15 3.19 24.59 6.08
C PRO A 15 3.27 23.08 6.28
N ALA A 16 3.63 22.60 7.48
CA ALA A 16 3.70 21.16 7.78
C ALA A 16 2.31 20.51 7.70
N ARG A 17 1.28 21.17 8.25
CA ARG A 17 -0.11 20.72 8.14
C ARG A 17 -0.59 20.69 6.69
N ILE A 18 -0.26 21.71 5.89
CA ILE A 18 -0.60 21.74 4.46
C ILE A 18 0.07 20.57 3.72
N LEU A 19 1.35 20.31 4.01
CA LEU A 19 2.10 19.22 3.39
C LEU A 19 1.55 17.85 3.80
N ALA A 20 1.16 17.68 5.07
CA ALA A 20 0.48 16.49 5.54
C ALA A 20 -0.85 16.27 4.82
N TRP A 21 -1.65 17.32 4.61
CA TRP A 21 -2.85 17.24 3.77
C TRP A 21 -2.54 16.83 2.33
N CYS A 22 -1.43 17.29 1.75
CA CYS A 22 -1.01 16.83 0.42
C CYS A 22 -0.71 15.32 0.39
N VAL A 23 -0.13 14.76 1.45
CA VAL A 23 0.08 13.30 1.57
C VAL A 23 -1.26 12.57 1.71
N GLU A 24 -2.19 13.08 2.52
CA GLU A 24 -3.53 12.48 2.70
C GLU A 24 -4.41 12.58 1.45
N LEU A 25 -4.21 13.60 0.62
CA LEU A 25 -4.85 13.74 -0.69
C LEU A 25 -4.26 12.81 -1.75
N ALA A 26 -3.37 11.88 -1.39
CA ALA A 26 -2.96 10.81 -2.28
C ALA A 26 -4.20 9.99 -2.68
N TYR A 27 -4.67 10.21 -3.91
CA TYR A 27 -5.93 9.72 -4.46
C TYR A 27 -5.99 8.19 -4.64
N PHE A 28 -4.90 7.48 -4.34
CA PHE A 28 -4.69 6.07 -4.67
C PHE A 28 -5.86 5.19 -4.25
N LEU A 29 -6.43 5.41 -3.06
CA LEU A 29 -7.55 4.60 -2.57
C LEU A 29 -8.79 4.65 -3.47
N ILE A 30 -9.09 5.81 -4.10
CA ILE A 30 -10.27 5.92 -4.98
C ILE A 30 -10.09 5.05 -6.23
N ILE A 31 -8.90 5.07 -6.81
CA ILE A 31 -8.61 4.35 -8.04
C ILE A 31 -8.37 2.87 -7.74
N ASP A 32 -7.68 2.55 -6.64
CA ASP A 32 -7.48 1.19 -6.12
C ASP A 32 -8.82 0.50 -5.84
N ASP A 33 -9.76 1.17 -5.14
CA ASP A 33 -11.10 0.61 -4.90
C ASP A 33 -11.86 0.27 -6.19
N ILE A 34 -11.65 1.03 -7.28
CA ILE A 34 -12.24 0.72 -8.59
C ILE A 34 -11.56 -0.49 -9.23
N MET A 35 -10.22 -0.54 -9.21
CA MET A 35 -9.45 -1.62 -9.82
C MET A 35 -9.64 -2.96 -9.10
N ASP A 36 -9.86 -2.92 -7.79
CA ASP A 36 -9.96 -4.09 -6.91
C ASP A 36 -11.40 -4.48 -6.61
N HIS A 37 -12.37 -3.78 -7.21
CA HIS A 37 -13.81 -4.01 -7.03
C HIS A 37 -14.28 -3.98 -5.57
N SER A 38 -13.60 -3.21 -4.71
CA SER A 38 -13.88 -3.08 -3.29
C SER A 38 -15.28 -2.51 -3.02
N LEU A 39 -16.00 -3.02 -2.01
CA LEU A 39 -17.35 -2.55 -1.70
C LEU A 39 -17.33 -1.49 -0.59
N VAL A 40 -16.46 -1.66 0.41
CA VAL A 40 -16.37 -0.85 1.62
C VAL A 40 -14.94 -0.34 1.84
N ARG A 41 -14.83 0.95 2.19
CA ARG A 41 -13.61 1.63 2.63
C ARG A 41 -13.92 2.54 3.82
N ARG A 42 -13.15 2.40 4.90
CA ARG A 42 -13.31 3.20 6.15
C ARG A 42 -14.75 3.12 6.71
N GLY A 43 -15.34 1.92 6.69
CA GLY A 43 -16.69 1.65 7.22
C GLY A 43 -17.83 2.24 6.39
N LYS A 44 -17.56 2.72 5.19
CA LYS A 44 -18.55 3.28 4.25
C LYS A 44 -18.38 2.66 2.87
N PRO A 45 -19.41 2.65 2.01
CA PRO A 45 -19.26 2.24 0.62
C PRO A 45 -18.11 2.99 -0.08
N CYS A 46 -17.34 2.29 -0.92
CA CYS A 46 -16.27 2.90 -1.72
C CYS A 46 -16.81 4.04 -2.60
N TRP A 47 -15.99 5.06 -2.86
CA TRP A 47 -16.46 6.29 -3.53
C TRP A 47 -17.15 6.02 -4.88
N TYR A 48 -16.61 5.09 -5.67
CA TYR A 48 -17.18 4.74 -6.98
C TYR A 48 -18.57 4.08 -6.91
N ARG A 49 -18.95 3.55 -5.75
CA ARG A 49 -20.25 2.91 -5.51
C ARG A 49 -21.36 3.93 -5.27
N TYR A 50 -21.02 5.15 -4.88
CA TYR A 50 -21.98 6.24 -4.70
C TYR A 50 -22.39 6.89 -6.03
N ASN A 51 -21.58 6.77 -7.08
CA ASN A 51 -21.74 7.56 -8.29
C ASN A 51 -21.91 6.67 -9.53
N ASN A 52 -23.17 6.43 -9.94
CA ASN A 52 -23.54 5.74 -11.19
C ASN A 52 -23.17 6.52 -12.48
N ILE A 53 -22.31 7.54 -12.40
CA ILE A 53 -22.05 8.51 -13.47
C ILE A 53 -20.75 8.18 -14.25
N GLY A 54 -19.99 7.16 -13.86
CA GLY A 54 -18.77 6.76 -14.58
C GLY A 54 -17.62 7.78 -14.51
N ALA A 55 -17.75 8.84 -13.69
CA ALA A 55 -16.78 9.92 -13.55
C ALA A 55 -15.82 9.74 -12.37
N THR A 56 -15.92 8.66 -11.59
CA THR A 56 -15.11 8.47 -10.38
C THR A 56 -13.60 8.43 -10.65
N ALA A 57 -13.19 7.92 -11.81
CA ALA A 57 -11.80 7.98 -12.24
C ALA A 57 -11.31 9.44 -12.40
N ASN A 58 -12.17 10.32 -12.91
CA ASN A 58 -11.89 11.74 -13.01
C ASN A 58 -11.79 12.42 -11.64
N ASP A 59 -12.58 11.99 -10.64
CA ASP A 59 -12.47 12.52 -9.28
C ASP A 59 -11.10 12.20 -8.65
N GLY A 60 -10.55 11.01 -8.91
CA GLY A 60 -9.18 10.66 -8.50
C GLY A 60 -8.15 11.60 -9.13
N ILE A 61 -8.24 11.83 -10.45
CA ILE A 61 -7.36 12.74 -11.20
C ILE A 61 -7.50 14.18 -10.68
N LEU A 62 -8.72 14.62 -10.35
CA LEU A 62 -8.98 15.94 -9.79
C LEU A 62 -8.28 16.12 -8.44
N ILE A 63 -8.36 15.12 -7.55
CA ILE A 63 -7.72 15.15 -6.24
C ILE A 63 -6.20 15.19 -6.38
N GLU A 64 -5.63 14.40 -7.29
CA GLU A 64 -4.19 14.45 -7.59
C GLU A 64 -3.76 15.86 -8.04
N ASN A 65 -4.50 16.46 -8.97
CA ASN A 65 -4.18 17.80 -9.46
C ASN A 65 -4.41 18.89 -8.40
N ALA A 66 -5.40 18.72 -7.52
CA ALA A 66 -5.63 19.62 -6.40
C ALA A 66 -4.46 19.61 -5.41
N MET A 67 -3.87 18.43 -5.14
CA MET A 67 -2.66 18.31 -4.34
C MET A 67 -1.49 19.12 -4.95
N TYR A 68 -1.19 18.96 -6.25
CA TYR A 68 -0.13 19.75 -6.89
C TYR A 68 -0.45 21.25 -6.92
N TYR A 69 -1.72 21.63 -7.09
CA TYR A 69 -2.17 23.01 -6.99
C TYR A 69 -1.90 23.59 -5.60
N ILE A 70 -2.18 22.84 -4.52
CA ILE A 70 -1.91 23.24 -3.13
C ILE A 70 -0.40 23.38 -2.90
N ILE A 71 0.41 22.40 -3.32
CA ILE A 71 1.88 22.47 -3.21
C ILE A 71 2.38 23.75 -3.88
N ARG A 72 1.96 24.02 -5.12
CA ARG A 72 2.34 25.26 -5.83
C ARG A 72 1.85 26.51 -5.10
N LYS A 73 0.62 26.53 -4.58
CA LYS A 73 0.05 27.71 -3.91
C LYS A 73 0.83 28.10 -2.65
N TYR A 74 1.27 27.14 -1.84
CA TYR A 74 1.87 27.41 -0.52
C TYR A 74 3.39 27.36 -0.49
N PHE A 75 4.02 26.70 -1.47
CA PHE A 75 5.47 26.50 -1.47
C PHE A 75 6.18 27.21 -2.63
N LYS A 76 5.49 27.66 -3.69
CA LYS A 76 6.15 28.40 -4.78
C LYS A 76 6.94 29.60 -4.24
N GLY A 77 8.22 29.68 -4.64
CA GLY A 77 9.14 30.73 -4.21
C GLY A 77 9.92 30.41 -2.93
N LYS A 78 9.59 29.31 -2.23
CA LYS A 78 10.41 28.79 -1.13
C LYS A 78 11.56 27.94 -1.66
N ASP A 79 12.68 27.94 -0.94
CA ASP A 79 13.90 27.22 -1.30
C ASP A 79 13.73 25.69 -1.43
N ASN A 80 12.69 25.11 -0.82
CA ASN A 80 12.40 23.68 -0.83
C ASN A 80 11.29 23.28 -1.83
N TYR A 81 10.73 24.24 -2.58
CA TYR A 81 9.61 23.98 -3.49
C TYR A 81 9.89 22.88 -4.51
N VAL A 82 11.03 22.98 -5.20
CA VAL A 82 11.41 22.03 -6.27
C VAL A 82 11.59 20.64 -5.68
N ASN A 83 12.33 20.52 -4.58
CA ASN A 83 12.55 19.24 -3.91
C ASN A 83 11.24 18.58 -3.45
N ILE A 84 10.32 19.35 -2.86
CA ILE A 84 8.99 18.84 -2.47
C ILE A 84 8.24 18.37 -3.72
N LEU A 85 8.16 19.18 -4.76
CA LEU A 85 7.41 18.86 -5.98
C LEU A 85 7.96 17.61 -6.67
N GLU A 86 9.28 17.53 -6.85
CA GLU A 86 9.94 16.37 -7.46
C GLU A 86 9.76 15.10 -6.62
N THR A 87 9.82 15.19 -5.30
CA THR A 87 9.59 14.06 -4.39
C THR A 87 8.18 13.50 -4.56
N PHE A 88 7.16 14.37 -4.59
CA PHE A 88 5.78 13.93 -4.81
C PHE A 88 5.63 13.25 -6.17
N HIS A 89 6.13 13.85 -7.25
CA HIS A 89 6.04 13.26 -8.58
C HIS A 89 6.74 11.90 -8.69
N ASP A 90 7.98 11.80 -8.21
CA ASP A 90 8.78 10.57 -8.27
C ASP A 90 8.15 9.44 -7.46
N ILE A 91 7.69 9.73 -6.24
CA ILE A 91 7.05 8.72 -5.40
C ILE A 91 5.69 8.31 -5.95
N ILE A 92 4.88 9.26 -6.45
CA ILE A 92 3.60 8.91 -7.07
C ILE A 92 3.83 8.02 -8.30
N PHE A 93 4.84 8.33 -9.12
CA PHE A 93 5.21 7.49 -10.26
C PHE A 93 5.61 6.08 -9.83
N LYS A 94 6.43 5.94 -8.78
CA LYS A 94 6.77 4.62 -8.20
C LYS A 94 5.54 3.87 -7.70
N THR A 95 4.61 4.55 -7.05
CA THR A 95 3.35 3.94 -6.59
C THR A 95 2.50 3.45 -7.75
N LEU A 96 2.40 4.21 -8.84
CA LEU A 96 1.70 3.76 -10.05
C LEU A 96 2.42 2.56 -10.71
N MET A 97 3.75 2.53 -10.73
CA MET A 97 4.49 1.34 -11.18
C MET A 97 4.21 0.12 -10.30
N GLY A 98 4.16 0.30 -8.98
CA GLY A 98 3.77 -0.74 -8.02
C GLY A 98 2.35 -1.27 -8.27
N GLN A 99 1.40 -0.37 -8.51
CA GLN A 99 0.03 -0.73 -8.88
C GLN A 99 -0.02 -1.52 -10.19
N CYS A 100 0.75 -1.12 -11.20
CA CYS A 100 0.86 -1.88 -12.44
C CYS A 100 1.39 -3.30 -12.20
N LEU A 101 2.41 -3.46 -11.34
CA LEU A 101 2.95 -4.78 -11.00
C LEU A 101 1.93 -5.66 -10.26
N ASP A 102 1.15 -5.06 -9.35
CA ASP A 102 0.05 -5.73 -8.64
C ASP A 102 -1.01 -6.23 -9.63
N MET A 103 -1.52 -5.36 -10.50
CA MET A 103 -2.52 -5.70 -11.52
C MET A 103 -2.02 -6.73 -12.54
N LEU A 104 -0.75 -6.67 -12.92
CA LEU A 104 -0.14 -7.69 -13.79
C LEU A 104 -0.10 -9.05 -13.11
N SER A 105 -0.02 -9.11 -11.79
CA SER A 105 -0.04 -10.37 -11.03
C SER A 105 -1.43 -11.01 -11.04
N THR A 106 -2.49 -10.20 -11.01
CA THR A 106 -3.88 -10.68 -11.14
C THR A 106 -4.32 -10.88 -12.59
N ASN A 107 -3.42 -10.72 -13.58
CA ASN A 107 -3.75 -10.74 -15.01
C ASN A 107 -4.91 -9.77 -15.34
N PHE A 108 -4.91 -8.60 -14.70
CA PHE A 108 -5.98 -7.59 -14.79
C PHE A 108 -7.37 -8.13 -14.42
N GLY A 109 -7.47 -8.81 -13.28
CA GLY A 109 -8.73 -9.38 -12.77
C GLY A 109 -9.19 -10.63 -13.52
N LYS A 110 -8.27 -11.29 -14.23
CA LYS A 110 -8.49 -12.60 -14.84
C LYS A 110 -7.90 -13.68 -13.94
N LYS A 111 -7.70 -14.89 -14.48
CA LYS A 111 -7.02 -15.96 -13.77
C LYS A 111 -5.56 -15.54 -13.49
N PRO A 112 -5.13 -15.54 -12.21
CA PRO A 112 -3.75 -15.23 -11.85
C PRO A 112 -2.80 -16.33 -12.32
N ASP A 113 -1.58 -15.93 -12.66
CA ASP A 113 -0.47 -16.84 -12.93
C ASP A 113 0.37 -17.01 -11.66
N LEU A 114 0.19 -18.14 -10.97
CA LEU A 114 0.85 -18.41 -9.70
C LEU A 114 2.37 -18.57 -9.85
N ASP A 115 2.89 -18.81 -11.06
CA ASP A 115 4.33 -18.86 -11.28
C ASP A 115 4.98 -17.47 -11.18
N LEU A 116 4.18 -16.41 -11.31
CA LEU A 116 4.63 -15.04 -11.06
C LEU A 116 4.67 -14.70 -9.57
N PHE A 117 4.09 -15.50 -8.68
CA PHE A 117 3.91 -15.16 -7.26
C PHE A 117 5.17 -15.52 -6.45
N THR A 118 6.26 -14.83 -6.78
CA THR A 118 7.55 -14.97 -6.12
C THR A 118 7.72 -13.92 -5.03
N MET A 119 8.57 -14.22 -4.04
CA MET A 119 8.91 -13.26 -2.98
C MET A 119 9.57 -11.99 -3.54
N ASP A 120 10.36 -12.11 -4.61
CA ASP A 120 11.00 -10.95 -5.24
C ASP A 120 9.97 -10.04 -5.93
N ARG A 121 8.97 -10.63 -6.58
CA ARG A 121 7.86 -9.87 -7.16
C ARG A 121 7.03 -9.21 -6.06
N TYR A 122 6.69 -9.94 -5.02
CA TYR A 122 5.96 -9.42 -3.86
C TYR A 122 6.68 -8.22 -3.23
N LYS A 123 7.98 -8.37 -2.93
CA LYS A 123 8.83 -7.28 -2.42
C LYS A 123 8.80 -6.05 -3.32
N SER A 124 8.91 -6.25 -4.63
CA SER A 124 8.84 -5.15 -5.61
C SER A 124 7.48 -4.44 -5.61
N ILE A 125 6.39 -5.20 -5.45
CA ILE A 125 5.03 -4.64 -5.35
C ILE A 125 4.92 -3.80 -4.08
N ILE A 126 5.21 -4.38 -2.90
CA ILE A 126 4.96 -3.68 -1.63
C ILE A 126 5.88 -2.48 -1.41
N GLU A 127 7.11 -2.52 -1.92
CA GLU A 127 8.01 -1.37 -1.87
C GLU A 127 7.45 -0.21 -2.68
N CYS A 128 7.13 -0.45 -3.95
CA CYS A 128 6.64 0.56 -4.87
C CYS A 128 5.21 1.03 -4.55
N LYS A 129 4.27 0.10 -4.43
CA LYS A 129 2.84 0.36 -4.20
C LYS A 129 2.60 1.00 -2.84
N THR A 130 3.38 0.65 -1.81
CA THR A 130 3.04 1.00 -0.43
C THR A 130 4.14 1.75 0.30
N ALA A 131 5.35 1.21 0.40
CA ALA A 131 6.39 1.76 1.28
C ALA A 131 6.80 3.20 0.90
N TYR A 132 6.95 3.50 -0.40
CA TYR A 132 7.37 4.83 -0.84
C TYR A 132 6.38 5.93 -0.44
N TYR A 133 5.10 5.81 -0.77
CA TYR A 133 4.14 6.87 -0.46
C TYR A 133 3.73 6.90 1.02
N THR A 134 3.71 5.73 1.69
CA THR A 134 3.24 5.61 3.08
C THR A 134 4.31 6.05 4.07
N CYS A 135 5.57 5.70 3.84
CA CYS A 135 6.64 5.92 4.82
C CYS A 135 7.70 6.91 4.32
N ILE A 136 8.15 6.78 3.07
CA ILE A 136 9.26 7.59 2.56
C ILE A 136 8.83 9.02 2.23
N LEU A 137 7.69 9.19 1.53
CA LEU A 137 7.16 10.49 1.15
C LEU A 137 6.95 11.44 2.34
N PRO A 138 6.18 11.08 3.40
CA PRO A 138 5.94 12.01 4.50
C PRO A 138 7.23 12.40 5.23
N VAL A 139 8.17 11.45 5.41
CA VAL A 139 9.45 11.74 6.08
C VAL A 139 10.34 12.63 5.21
N THR A 140 10.46 12.31 3.92
CA THR A 140 11.27 13.10 2.97
C THR A 140 10.72 14.52 2.83
N ALA A 141 9.41 14.66 2.71
CA ALA A 141 8.73 15.94 2.63
C ALA A 141 8.93 16.77 3.92
N ALA A 142 8.88 16.12 5.10
CA ALA A 142 9.16 16.76 6.38
C ALA A 142 10.64 17.17 6.53
N MET A 143 11.58 16.36 6.06
CA MET A 143 13.01 16.69 6.04
C MET A 143 13.28 17.94 5.20
N TYR A 144 12.72 18.02 3.98
CA TYR A 144 12.85 19.22 3.16
C TYR A 144 12.16 20.44 3.76
N LEU A 145 11.06 20.25 4.50
CA LEU A 145 10.41 21.33 5.22
C LEU A 145 11.26 21.85 6.39
N ALA A 146 11.96 20.95 7.09
CA ALA A 146 12.91 21.25 8.16
C ALA A 146 14.25 21.82 7.66
N GLY A 147 14.42 22.00 6.35
CA GLY A 147 15.67 22.50 5.76
C GLY A 147 16.79 21.45 5.67
N ILE A 148 16.48 20.17 5.92
CA ILE A 148 17.41 19.06 5.77
C ILE A 148 17.49 18.72 4.27
N LYS A 149 18.60 19.09 3.64
CA LYS A 149 18.83 18.91 2.19
C LYS A 149 19.92 17.88 1.88
N ASP A 150 20.61 17.36 2.89
CA ASP A 150 21.68 16.38 2.71
C ASP A 150 21.11 15.05 2.21
N PRO A 151 21.45 14.60 0.98
CA PRO A 151 20.99 13.34 0.44
C PRO A 151 21.42 12.12 1.28
N GLU A 152 22.54 12.20 2.00
CA GLU A 152 23.03 11.08 2.81
C GLU A 152 22.11 10.83 4.02
N MET A 153 21.50 11.87 4.59
CA MET A 153 20.51 11.69 5.67
C MET A 153 19.28 10.91 5.18
N LEU A 154 18.78 11.22 3.99
CA LEU A 154 17.65 10.48 3.42
C LEU A 154 18.05 9.03 3.09
N LYS A 155 19.26 8.84 2.56
CA LYS A 155 19.80 7.51 2.27
C LYS A 155 19.94 6.64 3.52
N GLN A 156 20.29 7.23 4.66
CA GLN A 156 20.35 6.54 5.95
C GLN A 156 18.96 6.20 6.50
N ALA A 157 17.98 7.08 6.30
CA ALA A 157 16.60 6.84 6.75
C ALA A 157 15.87 5.80 5.88
N THR A 158 16.17 5.76 4.57
CA THR A 158 15.45 4.95 3.58
C THR A 158 15.32 3.47 3.96
N PRO A 159 16.38 2.74 4.37
CA PRO A 159 16.25 1.33 4.74
C PRO A 159 15.24 1.09 5.87
N VAL A 160 15.26 1.93 6.91
CA VAL A 160 14.32 1.82 8.04
C VAL A 160 12.90 2.09 7.58
N LEU A 161 12.69 3.11 6.75
CA LEU A 161 11.37 3.46 6.21
C LEU A 161 10.84 2.39 5.26
N LEU A 162 11.71 1.74 4.49
CA LEU A 162 11.34 0.60 3.64
C LEU A 162 10.90 -0.59 4.50
N GLU A 163 11.63 -0.94 5.57
CA GLU A 163 11.21 -2.04 6.45
C GLU A 163 9.87 -1.74 7.15
N ILE A 164 9.65 -0.51 7.63
CA ILE A 164 8.36 -0.10 8.18
C ILE A 164 7.25 -0.24 7.12
N GLY A 165 7.50 0.21 5.89
CA GLY A 165 6.53 0.12 4.81
C GLY A 165 6.22 -1.32 4.38
N ARG A 166 7.23 -2.21 4.38
CA ARG A 166 7.05 -3.64 4.11
C ARG A 166 6.23 -4.29 5.22
N PHE A 167 6.56 -4.01 6.48
CA PHE A 167 5.79 -4.47 7.62
C PHE A 167 4.32 -4.03 7.54
N PHE A 168 4.09 -2.75 7.22
CA PHE A 168 2.76 -2.19 7.05
C PHE A 168 1.95 -2.95 5.99
N GLN A 169 2.53 -3.25 4.82
CA GLN A 169 1.82 -4.00 3.79
C GLN A 169 1.58 -5.46 4.15
N ILE A 170 2.54 -6.14 4.79
CA ILE A 170 2.35 -7.53 5.22
C ILE A 170 1.26 -7.62 6.31
N GLN A 171 1.18 -6.62 7.19
CA GLN A 171 0.08 -6.48 8.15
C GLN A 171 -1.25 -6.22 7.43
N ASP A 172 -1.28 -5.38 6.39
CA ASP A 172 -2.48 -5.17 5.58
C ASP A 172 -2.98 -6.47 4.93
N ASP A 173 -2.08 -7.29 4.37
CA ASP A 173 -2.39 -8.60 3.80
C ASP A 173 -2.93 -9.57 4.87
N TYR A 174 -2.38 -9.54 6.09
CA TYR A 174 -2.90 -10.31 7.22
C TYR A 174 -4.32 -9.87 7.60
N LEU A 175 -4.54 -8.56 7.74
CA LEU A 175 -5.85 -8.01 8.09
C LEU A 175 -6.89 -8.29 7.00
N SER A 176 -6.50 -8.26 5.72
CA SER A 176 -7.37 -8.65 4.60
C SER A 176 -7.74 -10.13 4.59
N CYS A 177 -6.92 -11.02 5.17
CA CYS A 177 -7.14 -12.46 5.13
C CYS A 177 -7.79 -13.01 6.41
N PHE A 178 -7.36 -12.52 7.56
CA PHE A 178 -7.71 -13.03 8.90
C PHE A 178 -8.24 -11.95 9.86
N GLY A 179 -8.19 -10.67 9.47
CA GLY A 179 -8.71 -9.57 10.27
C GLY A 179 -10.24 -9.59 10.38
N ASN A 180 -10.75 -8.88 11.39
CA ASN A 180 -12.20 -8.66 11.53
C ASN A 180 -12.62 -7.48 10.62
N PRO A 181 -13.47 -7.70 9.59
CA PRO A 181 -13.90 -6.63 8.68
C PRO A 181 -14.56 -5.43 9.36
N GLU A 182 -15.26 -5.64 10.49
CA GLU A 182 -15.88 -4.54 11.25
C GLU A 182 -14.84 -3.62 11.89
N VAL A 183 -13.70 -4.18 12.29
CA VAL A 183 -12.57 -3.43 12.87
C VAL A 183 -11.72 -2.80 11.77
N CYS A 184 -11.45 -3.56 10.70
CA CYS A 184 -10.66 -3.08 9.56
C CYS A 184 -11.39 -2.01 8.74
N GLY A 185 -12.72 -2.03 8.72
CA GLY A 185 -13.55 -1.10 7.96
C GLY A 185 -13.37 -1.21 6.44
N LYS A 186 -12.89 -2.36 5.94
CA LYS A 186 -12.74 -2.71 4.52
C LYS A 186 -13.13 -4.18 4.31
N ASP A 187 -13.47 -4.54 3.07
CA ASP A 187 -13.78 -5.93 2.72
C ASP A 187 -12.50 -6.78 2.57
N ASP A 188 -12.67 -8.10 2.67
CA ASP A 188 -11.64 -9.12 2.57
C ASP A 188 -11.57 -9.69 1.13
N THR A 189 -11.12 -8.90 0.17
CA THR A 189 -11.20 -9.25 -1.27
C THR A 189 -9.95 -9.92 -1.87
N ASP A 190 -8.81 -9.95 -1.17
CA ASP A 190 -7.53 -10.35 -1.77
C ASP A 190 -7.50 -11.77 -2.38
N ILE A 191 -8.15 -12.73 -1.73
CA ILE A 191 -8.23 -14.11 -2.23
C ILE A 191 -9.14 -14.16 -3.48
N GLN A 192 -10.25 -13.44 -3.45
CA GLN A 192 -11.24 -13.37 -4.51
C GLN A 192 -10.67 -12.70 -5.76
N GLU A 193 -9.92 -11.62 -5.58
CA GLU A 193 -9.23 -10.89 -6.66
C GLU A 193 -7.93 -11.58 -7.11
N GLY A 194 -7.50 -12.62 -6.39
CA GLY A 194 -6.32 -13.41 -6.74
C GLY A 194 -5.03 -12.61 -6.58
N LYS A 195 -4.96 -11.73 -5.56
CA LYS A 195 -3.84 -10.83 -5.32
C LYS A 195 -2.55 -11.56 -4.95
N CYS A 196 -1.41 -10.98 -5.33
CA CYS A 196 -0.10 -11.47 -4.93
C CYS A 196 0.21 -10.98 -3.51
N THR A 197 -0.39 -11.62 -2.50
CA THR A 197 -0.19 -11.31 -1.08
C THR A 197 0.95 -12.11 -0.48
N TRP A 198 1.41 -11.70 0.71
CA TRP A 198 2.41 -12.45 1.47
C TRP A 198 1.98 -13.90 1.71
N PHE A 199 0.71 -14.11 2.08
CA PHE A 199 0.20 -15.44 2.40
C PHE A 199 0.25 -16.40 1.21
N ILE A 200 -0.14 -15.97 0.02
CA ILE A 200 -0.09 -16.86 -1.15
C ILE A 200 1.36 -17.15 -1.57
N VAL A 201 2.24 -16.16 -1.50
CA VAL A 201 3.66 -16.32 -1.85
C VAL A 201 4.34 -17.32 -0.90
N VAL A 202 4.11 -17.19 0.41
CA VAL A 202 4.66 -18.13 1.40
C VAL A 202 3.99 -19.49 1.33
N ALA A 203 2.68 -19.55 1.03
CA ALA A 203 1.98 -20.81 0.80
C ALA A 203 2.61 -21.59 -0.35
N LEU A 204 2.89 -20.94 -1.48
CA LEU A 204 3.50 -21.56 -2.65
C LEU A 204 4.93 -22.08 -2.40
N GLN A 205 5.65 -21.50 -1.44
CA GLN A 205 6.97 -21.97 -1.02
C GLN A 205 6.92 -23.22 -0.13
N ARG A 206 5.81 -23.41 0.61
CA ARG A 206 5.67 -24.49 1.61
C ARG A 206 4.76 -25.62 1.18
N ALA A 207 3.85 -25.37 0.24
CA ALA A 207 2.84 -26.32 -0.19
C ALA A 207 3.46 -27.53 -0.91
N THR A 208 2.94 -28.72 -0.60
CA THR A 208 3.19 -29.91 -1.44
C THR A 208 2.54 -29.75 -2.82
N PRO A 209 2.90 -30.57 -3.83
CA PRO A 209 2.23 -30.54 -5.14
C PRO A 209 0.70 -30.70 -5.05
N GLU A 210 0.20 -31.50 -4.11
CA GLU A 210 -1.23 -31.71 -3.86
C GLU A 210 -1.90 -30.49 -3.20
N GLN A 211 -1.20 -29.80 -2.30
CA GLN A 211 -1.68 -28.57 -1.69
C GLN A 211 -1.65 -27.40 -2.67
N ARG A 212 -0.59 -27.28 -3.47
CA ARG A 212 -0.46 -26.26 -4.52
C ARG A 212 -1.60 -26.35 -5.52
N LYS A 213 -2.00 -27.57 -5.88
CA LYS A 213 -3.18 -27.85 -6.69
C LYS A 213 -4.45 -27.17 -6.18
N ILE A 214 -4.67 -27.06 -4.86
CA ILE A 214 -5.82 -26.33 -4.29
C ILE A 214 -5.79 -24.84 -4.64
N LEU A 215 -4.59 -24.25 -4.67
CA LEU A 215 -4.37 -22.84 -5.02
C LEU A 215 -4.50 -22.61 -6.52
N GLU A 216 -4.10 -23.60 -7.33
CA GLU A 216 -4.21 -23.52 -8.78
C GLU A 216 -5.67 -23.39 -9.22
N ALA A 217 -5.92 -22.42 -10.10
CA ALA A 217 -7.25 -22.23 -10.67
C ALA A 217 -7.66 -23.35 -11.66
N SER A 218 -6.94 -24.49 -11.72
CA SER A 218 -7.38 -25.73 -12.38
C SER A 218 -8.26 -26.59 -11.47
N ILE A 219 -8.14 -26.40 -10.15
CA ILE A 219 -8.99 -26.98 -9.07
C ILE A 219 -9.79 -25.86 -8.35
N GLU A 220 -9.47 -24.59 -8.65
CA GLU A 220 -10.31 -23.39 -8.59
C GLU A 220 -10.59 -22.78 -7.22
N CYS A 221 -9.61 -22.57 -6.33
CA CYS A 221 -9.89 -21.84 -5.08
C CYS A 221 -9.35 -20.39 -5.01
N TYR A 222 -8.18 -20.10 -5.60
CA TYR A 222 -7.58 -18.75 -5.56
C TYR A 222 -7.99 -17.91 -6.77
N GLY A 223 -8.30 -16.62 -6.56
CA GLY A 223 -8.84 -15.73 -7.59
C GLY A 223 -10.28 -16.05 -7.96
N VAL A 224 -11.07 -16.58 -7.01
CA VAL A 224 -12.47 -16.96 -7.22
C VAL A 224 -13.33 -16.41 -6.08
N SER A 225 -14.41 -15.72 -6.42
CA SER A 225 -15.28 -15.03 -5.45
C SER A 225 -16.23 -15.94 -4.66
N ASP A 226 -16.20 -17.26 -4.89
CA ASP A 226 -17.04 -18.23 -4.19
C ASP A 226 -16.61 -18.36 -2.72
N PRO A 227 -17.51 -18.11 -1.75
CA PRO A 227 -17.18 -18.13 -0.33
C PRO A 227 -16.58 -19.45 0.17
N GLU A 228 -17.02 -20.60 -0.33
CA GLU A 228 -16.50 -21.90 0.11
C GLU A 228 -15.07 -22.14 -0.42
N LYS A 229 -14.77 -21.63 -1.61
CA LYS A 229 -13.44 -21.64 -2.21
C LYS A 229 -12.48 -20.70 -1.45
N VAL A 230 -12.93 -19.50 -1.11
CA VAL A 230 -12.17 -18.56 -0.27
C VAL A 230 -11.86 -19.17 1.10
N LYS A 231 -12.87 -19.79 1.73
CA LYS A 231 -12.71 -20.50 3.01
C LYS A 231 -11.71 -21.64 2.89
N ARG A 232 -11.72 -22.38 1.77
CA ARG A 232 -10.76 -23.46 1.51
C ARG A 232 -9.32 -22.95 1.40
N VAL A 233 -9.10 -21.81 0.76
CA VAL A 233 -7.77 -21.14 0.72
C VAL A 233 -7.32 -20.74 2.12
N ARG A 234 -8.18 -20.07 2.91
CA ARG A 234 -7.84 -19.68 4.30
C ARG A 234 -7.52 -20.88 5.17
N GLN A 235 -8.27 -21.98 5.00
CA GLN A 235 -7.98 -23.23 5.69
C GLN A 235 -6.59 -23.76 5.30
N LEU A 236 -6.24 -23.74 4.01
CA LEU A 236 -4.91 -24.17 3.57
C LEU A 236 -3.80 -23.29 4.16
N PHE A 237 -3.98 -21.97 4.24
CA PHE A 237 -3.02 -21.08 4.92
C PHE A 237 -2.86 -21.43 6.39
N THR A 238 -3.94 -21.84 7.06
CA THR A 238 -3.90 -22.33 8.44
C THR A 238 -3.17 -23.66 8.54
N ASP A 239 -3.47 -24.62 7.64
CA ASP A 239 -2.84 -25.95 7.60
C ASP A 239 -1.33 -25.87 7.33
N LEU A 240 -0.87 -24.83 6.62
CA LEU A 240 0.54 -24.53 6.35
C LEU A 240 1.24 -23.73 7.45
N ASN A 241 0.56 -23.50 8.56
CA ASN A 241 1.02 -22.73 9.71
C ASN A 241 1.52 -21.31 9.34
N LEU A 242 0.78 -20.62 8.47
CA LEU A 242 1.17 -19.29 8.01
C LEU A 242 0.86 -18.18 9.02
N LEU A 243 -0.10 -18.40 9.93
CA LEU A 243 -0.40 -17.48 11.02
C LEU A 243 0.79 -17.37 11.99
N ASP A 244 1.32 -18.49 12.46
CA ASP A 244 2.51 -18.50 13.31
C ASP A 244 3.73 -17.87 12.60
N ALA A 245 3.87 -18.12 11.30
CA ALA A 245 4.91 -17.51 10.50
C ALA A 245 4.76 -15.98 10.40
N TYR A 246 3.53 -15.48 10.28
CA TYR A 246 3.26 -14.04 10.30
C TYR A 246 3.60 -13.44 11.66
N PHE A 247 3.16 -14.05 12.78
CA PHE A 247 3.45 -13.52 14.12
C PHE A 247 4.95 -13.56 14.45
N THR A 248 5.67 -14.59 13.97
CA THR A 248 7.13 -14.64 14.09
C THR A 248 7.77 -13.50 13.30
N PHE A 249 7.34 -13.28 12.05
CA PHE A 249 7.81 -12.17 11.23
C PHE A 249 7.52 -10.80 11.88
N GLU A 250 6.33 -10.62 12.46
CA GLU A 250 5.92 -9.39 13.14
C GLU A 250 6.80 -9.10 14.36
N GLU A 251 7.06 -10.11 15.20
CA GLU A 251 7.95 -9.98 16.37
C GLU A 251 9.39 -9.69 15.96
N GLU A 252 9.94 -10.43 14.99
CA GLU A 252 11.29 -10.21 14.47
C GLU A 252 11.46 -8.81 13.87
N THR A 253 10.48 -8.35 13.10
CA THR A 253 10.50 -7.02 12.47
C THR A 253 10.37 -5.90 13.50
N TYR A 254 9.53 -6.08 14.52
CA TYR A 254 9.42 -5.15 15.64
C TYR A 254 10.75 -5.02 16.40
N ASN A 255 11.43 -6.14 16.67
CA ASN A 255 12.73 -6.15 17.35
C ASN A 255 13.87 -5.57 16.49
N LEU A 256 13.74 -5.61 15.16
CA LEU A 256 14.72 -4.99 14.25
C LEU A 256 14.59 -3.46 14.19
N ILE A 257 13.36 -2.94 14.31
CA ILE A 257 13.06 -1.52 14.14
C ILE A 257 13.20 -0.73 15.46
N ASN A 258 13.03 -1.37 16.63
CA ASN A 258 13.24 -0.76 17.94
C ASN A 258 14.70 -0.84 18.43
#